data_AF-A0AAE1GZU8-F1
#
_entry.id   AF-A0AAE1GZU8-F1
#
_cell.length_a   1.000
_cell.length_b   1.000
_cell.length_c   1.000
_cell.angle_alpha   90.00
_cell.angle_beta   90.00
_cell.angle_gamma   90.00
#
_symmetry.space_group_name_H-M   'P 1'
#
loop_
_entity.id
_entity.type
_entity.pdbx_description
1 polymer ?
#
loop_
_entity_poly.entity_id
_entity_poly.type
_entity_poly.pdbx_seq_one_letter_code
_entity_poly.pdbx_strand_id
1 'polypeptide(L)'
;MSKLDDLLHKLKPACPNMPLSYSTLFQCDYNFDITELPSGGMFWFKGFSANLAQLDLTEYLKKHKKIVFDINMEGLPLRHVKLWPILAYLVGTLNDPFIIGVYRGLEEPKDVNDFKKKKCSEELKGLIEKWL
;
A
#
# COMPACT_ATOMS: atom_id res chain seq x y z
N MET A 1 -15.71 18.96 -4.47
CA MET A 1 -16.53 18.15 -3.54
C MET A 1 -16.78 16.82 -4.19
N SER A 2 -16.63 15.70 -3.46
CA SER A 2 -16.84 14.39 -4.06
C SER A 2 -18.34 14.15 -4.23
N LYS A 3 -18.77 13.48 -5.31
CA LYS A 3 -20.19 13.10 -5.52
C LYS A 3 -20.76 12.29 -4.34
N LEU A 4 -19.88 11.64 -3.57
CA LEU A 4 -20.23 10.88 -2.40
C LEU A 4 -20.57 11.78 -1.21
N ASP A 5 -19.84 12.88 -1.01
CA ASP A 5 -20.19 13.88 0.02
C ASP A 5 -21.57 14.46 -0.26
N ASP A 6 -21.84 14.85 -1.51
CA ASP A 6 -23.14 15.39 -1.91
C ASP A 6 -24.29 14.40 -1.64
N LEU A 7 -24.03 13.11 -1.80
CA LEU A 7 -24.99 12.04 -1.49
C LEU A 7 -25.18 11.90 0.03
N LEU A 8 -24.10 11.91 0.81
CA LEU A 8 -24.15 11.83 2.26
C LEU A 8 -24.91 13.01 2.87
N HIS A 9 -24.71 14.21 2.33
CA HIS A 9 -25.48 15.40 2.69
C HIS A 9 -26.99 15.22 2.43
N LYS A 10 -27.38 14.59 1.31
CA LYS A 10 -28.78 14.31 0.98
C LYS A 10 -29.40 13.21 1.86
N LEU A 11 -28.60 12.28 2.37
CA LEU A 11 -29.06 11.17 3.21
C LEU A 11 -29.14 11.53 4.70
N LYS A 12 -28.46 12.62 5.12
CA LYS A 12 -28.49 13.17 6.49
C LYS A 12 -29.90 13.34 7.10
N PRO A 13 -30.94 13.78 6.37
CA PRO A 13 -32.28 13.93 6.94
C PRO A 13 -32.93 12.61 7.34
N ALA A 14 -32.62 11.51 6.62
CA ALA A 14 -33.13 10.17 6.93
C ALA A 14 -32.27 9.45 7.99
N CYS A 15 -30.97 9.78 8.06
CA CYS A 15 -30.01 9.18 8.98
C CYS A 15 -29.23 10.28 9.73
N PRO A 16 -29.70 10.74 10.92
CA PRO A 16 -29.11 11.87 11.64
C PRO A 16 -27.63 11.67 12.01
N ASN A 17 -27.24 10.43 12.29
CA ASN A 17 -25.88 10.06 12.68
C ASN A 17 -24.93 9.85 11.48
N MET A 18 -25.38 10.10 10.24
CA MET A 18 -24.56 9.85 9.06
C MET A 18 -23.42 10.88 8.94
N PRO A 19 -22.18 10.45 8.68
CA PRO A 19 -21.06 11.34 8.37
C PRO A 19 -21.36 12.19 7.15
N LEU A 20 -20.89 13.44 7.15
CA LEU A 20 -21.11 14.37 6.02
C LEU A 20 -20.06 14.25 4.93
N SER A 21 -18.89 13.72 5.26
CA SER A 21 -17.85 13.45 4.30
C SER A 21 -17.57 11.95 4.19
N TYR A 22 -17.16 11.52 3.00
CA TYR A 22 -16.68 10.16 2.77
C TYR A 22 -15.48 9.83 3.66
N SER A 23 -14.62 10.81 3.97
CA SER A 23 -13.46 10.58 4.83
C SER A 23 -13.83 10.21 6.25
N THR A 24 -14.81 10.89 6.83
CA THR A 24 -15.32 10.54 8.15
C THR A 24 -16.06 9.21 8.12
N LEU A 25 -16.74 8.89 7.00
CA LEU A 25 -17.37 7.59 6.80
C LEU A 25 -16.35 6.45 6.77
N PHE A 26 -15.27 6.61 6.02
CA PHE A 26 -14.22 5.59 5.87
C PHE A 26 -13.13 5.66 6.94
N GLN A 27 -13.24 6.59 7.89
CA GLN A 27 -12.21 6.87 8.91
C GLN A 27 -10.81 7.01 8.29
N CYS A 28 -10.72 7.62 7.11
CA CYS A 28 -9.45 7.80 6.42
C CYS A 28 -8.70 8.99 7.01
N ASP A 29 -7.62 8.72 7.76
CA ASP A 29 -6.62 9.72 8.07
C ASP A 29 -5.82 10.06 6.81
N TYR A 30 -5.78 11.34 6.44
CA TYR A 30 -5.16 11.82 5.21
C TYR A 30 -3.63 11.95 5.26
N ASN A 31 -3.00 11.50 6.34
CA ASN A 31 -1.57 11.73 6.57
C ASN A 31 -0.72 10.65 5.89
N PHE A 32 -0.76 10.64 4.55
CA PHE A 32 0.06 9.76 3.74
C PHE A 32 1.36 10.45 3.37
N ASP A 33 2.48 9.78 3.65
CA ASP A 33 3.78 10.20 3.17
C ASP A 33 3.91 9.81 1.69
N ILE A 34 3.52 10.74 0.82
CA ILE A 34 3.58 10.59 -0.63
C ILE A 34 4.88 11.22 -1.13
N THR A 35 5.66 10.43 -1.84
CA THR A 35 6.89 10.88 -2.46
C THR A 35 6.70 11.11 -3.95
N GLU A 36 7.04 12.30 -4.42
CA GLU A 36 7.08 12.59 -5.85
C GLU A 36 8.38 12.05 -6.47
N LEU A 37 8.26 11.47 -7.65
CA LEU A 37 9.37 10.90 -8.41
C LEU A 37 9.79 11.88 -9.52
N PRO A 38 11.08 11.87 -9.94
CA PRO A 38 11.57 12.76 -11.00
C PRO A 38 10.79 12.64 -12.32
N SER A 39 10.15 11.50 -12.56
CA SER A 39 9.27 11.22 -13.70
C SER A 39 7.90 11.93 -13.65
N GLY A 40 7.60 12.68 -12.58
CA GLY A 40 6.30 13.32 -12.34
C GLY A 40 5.23 12.38 -11.78
N GLY A 41 5.60 11.14 -11.44
CA GLY A 41 4.72 10.19 -10.76
C GLY A 41 4.74 10.35 -9.24
N MET A 42 3.67 9.90 -8.60
CA MET A 42 3.52 9.91 -7.15
C MET A 42 3.65 8.49 -6.62
N PHE A 43 4.37 8.32 -5.53
CA PHE A 43 4.59 7.04 -4.89
C PHE A 43 4.22 7.09 -3.41
N TRP A 44 3.46 6.10 -2.98
CA TRP A 44 3.18 5.86 -1.58
C TRP A 44 3.76 4.50 -1.16
N PHE A 45 4.49 4.48 -0.05
CA PHE A 45 5.05 3.26 0.52
C PHE A 45 4.28 2.91 1.80
N LYS A 46 3.63 1.74 1.79
CA LYS A 46 2.97 1.17 2.96
C LYS A 46 3.97 0.42 3.85
N GLY A 47 4.91 -0.28 3.22
CA GLY A 47 5.84 -1.17 3.91
C GLY A 47 5.34 -2.61 4.07
N PHE A 48 6.18 -3.43 4.69
CA PHE A 48 5.97 -4.86 4.90
C PHE A 48 5.42 -5.16 6.30
N SER A 49 5.82 -4.38 7.30
CA SER A 49 5.64 -4.67 8.72
C SER A 49 4.19 -4.87 9.12
N ALA A 50 3.28 -4.03 8.62
CA ALA A 50 1.86 -4.13 8.94
C ALA A 50 1.23 -5.43 8.40
N ASN A 51 1.66 -5.90 7.23
CA ASN A 51 1.17 -7.15 6.65
C ASN A 51 1.81 -8.36 7.34
N LEU A 52 3.12 -8.29 7.63
CA LEU A 52 3.85 -9.37 8.31
C LEU A 52 3.42 -9.55 9.77
N ALA A 53 3.06 -8.48 10.47
CA ALA A 53 2.56 -8.56 11.84
C ALA A 53 1.24 -9.35 11.96
N GLN A 54 0.50 -9.50 10.86
CA GLN A 54 -0.73 -10.29 10.81
C GLN A 54 -0.47 -11.78 10.51
N LEU A 55 0.77 -12.15 10.19
CA LEU A 55 1.16 -13.51 9.82
C LEU A 55 1.92 -14.18 10.97
N ASP A 56 1.62 -15.45 11.25
CA ASP A 56 2.50 -16.26 12.10
C ASP A 56 3.71 -16.74 11.29
N LEU A 57 4.85 -16.11 11.52
CA LEU A 57 6.11 -16.41 10.84
C LEU A 57 6.96 -17.45 11.57
N THR A 58 6.51 -17.98 12.70
CA THR A 58 7.33 -18.84 13.57
C THR A 58 7.78 -20.12 12.87
N GLU A 59 6.84 -20.85 12.26
CA GLU A 59 7.16 -22.07 11.50
C GLU A 59 7.93 -21.76 10.22
N TYR A 60 7.57 -20.67 9.55
CA TYR A 60 8.24 -20.23 8.34
C TYR A 60 9.73 -19.98 8.58
N LEU A 61 10.05 -19.21 9.62
CA LEU A 61 11.44 -18.87 9.96
C LEU A 61 12.24 -20.09 10.40
N LYS A 62 11.63 -21.03 11.17
CA LYS A 62 12.28 -22.31 11.52
C LYS A 62 12.69 -23.12 10.30
N LYS A 63 11.83 -23.14 9.27
CA LYS A 63 12.04 -23.93 8.05
C LYS A 63 12.98 -23.25 7.05
N HIS A 64 12.76 -21.98 6.77
CA HIS A 64 13.40 -21.28 5.65
C HIS A 64 14.64 -20.48 6.04
N LYS A 65 14.78 -20.04 7.31
CA LYS A 65 15.90 -19.23 7.85
C LYS A 65 16.20 -17.93 7.08
N LYS A 66 15.36 -17.56 6.13
CA LYS A 66 15.40 -16.34 5.34
C LYS A 66 13.99 -15.97 4.94
N ILE A 67 13.76 -14.67 4.76
CA ILE A 67 12.51 -14.14 4.23
C ILE A 67 12.74 -13.78 2.77
N VAL A 68 11.93 -14.32 1.88
CA VAL A 68 12.00 -14.05 0.44
C VAL A 68 10.65 -13.54 -0.02
N PHE A 69 10.63 -12.37 -0.65
CA PHE A 69 9.43 -11.82 -1.28
C PHE A 69 9.54 -11.93 -2.79
N ASP A 70 8.46 -12.41 -3.40
CA ASP A 70 8.21 -12.19 -4.82
C ASP A 70 7.45 -10.87 -4.97
N ILE A 71 7.95 -9.98 -5.83
CA ILE A 71 7.41 -8.64 -5.99
C ILE A 71 6.88 -8.50 -7.41
N ASN A 72 5.59 -8.20 -7.53
CA ASN A 72 4.96 -7.93 -8.81
C ASN A 72 4.38 -6.50 -8.82
N MET A 73 4.32 -5.91 -10.01
CA MET A 73 3.76 -4.60 -10.25
C MET A 73 2.97 -4.64 -11.56
N GLU A 74 1.65 -4.53 -11.44
CA GLU A 74 0.77 -4.52 -12.61
C GLU A 74 0.01 -3.20 -12.70
N GLY A 75 -0.06 -2.64 -13.90
CA GLY A 75 -0.73 -1.37 -14.14
C GLY A 75 -2.24 -1.54 -14.28
N LEU A 76 -2.99 -0.92 -13.37
CA LEU A 76 -4.43 -0.76 -13.50
C LEU A 76 -4.73 0.60 -14.17
N PRO A 77 -5.32 0.60 -15.37
CA PRO A 77 -5.71 1.86 -16.02
C PRO A 77 -6.87 2.50 -15.27
N LEU A 78 -6.66 3.73 -14.78
CA LEU A 78 -7.72 4.65 -14.39
C LEU A 78 -7.87 5.69 -15.49
N ARG A 79 -9.06 6.31 -15.61
CA ARG A 79 -9.46 7.13 -16.78
C ARG A 79 -8.38 8.03 -17.40
N HIS A 80 -7.60 8.73 -16.57
CA HIS A 80 -6.59 9.69 -17.01
C HIS A 80 -5.20 9.43 -16.42
N VAL A 81 -5.05 8.40 -15.58
CA VAL A 81 -3.80 8.03 -14.92
C VAL A 81 -3.78 6.53 -14.76
N LYS A 82 -2.61 5.93 -14.75
CA LYS A 82 -2.45 4.53 -14.39
C LYS A 82 -2.05 4.43 -12.92
N LEU A 83 -2.50 3.38 -12.27
CA LEU A 83 -2.19 3.06 -10.90
C LEU A 83 -1.53 1.69 -10.87
N TRP A 84 -0.34 1.62 -10.27
CA TRP A 84 0.43 0.40 -10.18
C TRP A 84 0.53 0.01 -8.71
N PRO A 85 -0.33 -0.90 -8.22
CA PRO A 85 -0.07 -1.56 -6.95
C PRO A 85 1.25 -2.34 -7.02
N ILE A 86 2.08 -2.14 -6.01
CA ILE A 86 3.26 -2.96 -5.77
C ILE A 86 2.84 -4.04 -4.78
N LEU A 87 2.79 -5.26 -5.27
CA LEU A 87 2.38 -6.43 -4.51
C LEU A 87 3.62 -7.21 -4.08
N ALA A 88 3.62 -7.64 -2.83
CA ALA A 88 4.60 -8.59 -2.31
C ALA A 88 3.89 -9.89 -1.92
N TYR A 89 4.52 -11.00 -2.27
CA TYR A 89 4.10 -12.33 -1.86
C TYR A 89 5.23 -13.00 -1.07
N LEU A 90 4.91 -13.54 0.10
CA LEU A 90 5.90 -14.24 0.92
C LEU A 90 6.12 -15.65 0.36
N VAL A 91 7.28 -15.87 -0.26
CA VAL A 91 7.60 -17.15 -0.91
C VAL A 91 7.71 -18.25 0.13
N GLY A 92 6.94 -19.32 -0.07
CA GLY A 92 6.92 -20.49 0.81
C GLY A 92 5.76 -20.51 1.80
N THR A 93 4.81 -19.58 1.70
CA THR A 93 3.52 -19.65 2.40
C THR A 93 2.36 -19.83 1.41
N LEU A 94 1.14 -19.97 1.91
CA LEU A 94 -0.10 -19.99 1.12
C LEU A 94 -0.87 -18.66 1.23
N ASN A 95 -0.20 -17.59 1.65
CA ASN A 95 -0.85 -16.30 1.87
C ASN A 95 -1.09 -15.57 0.56
N ASP A 96 -2.13 -14.77 0.49
CA ASP A 96 -2.35 -13.92 -0.68
C ASP A 96 -1.29 -12.81 -0.80
N PRO A 97 -0.93 -12.37 -2.03
CA PRO A 97 -0.11 -11.20 -2.23
C PRO A 97 -0.72 -9.96 -1.57
N PHE A 98 0.11 -9.13 -0.97
CA PHE A 98 -0.32 -7.92 -0.25
C PHE A 98 0.35 -6.67 -0.81
N ILE A 99 -0.37 -5.55 -0.71
CA ILE A 99 0.15 -4.26 -1.16
C ILE A 99 1.24 -3.78 -0.19
N ILE A 100 2.40 -3.42 -0.74
CA ILE A 100 3.52 -2.78 -0.03
C ILE A 100 3.76 -1.34 -0.48
N GLY A 101 3.18 -0.95 -1.61
CA GLY A 101 3.23 0.42 -2.10
C GLY A 101 2.30 0.61 -3.29
N VAL A 102 2.10 1.86 -3.68
CA VAL A 102 1.28 2.25 -4.82
C VAL A 102 1.98 3.36 -5.58
N TYR A 103 2.15 3.17 -6.88
CA TYR A 103 2.60 4.21 -7.80
C TYR A 103 1.44 4.74 -8.63
N ARG A 104 1.41 6.05 -8.86
CA ARG A 104 0.43 6.73 -9.71
C ARG A 104 1.20 7.60 -10.71
N GLY A 105 0.89 7.44 -11.99
CA GLY A 105 1.58 8.12 -13.08
C GLY A 105 0.84 7.99 -14.41
N LEU A 106 1.35 8.67 -15.44
CA LEU A 106 0.83 8.54 -16.80
C LEU A 106 1.44 7.33 -17.53
N GLU A 107 2.72 7.07 -17.25
CA GLU A 107 3.52 6.00 -17.84
C GLU A 107 4.00 5.04 -16.75
N GLU A 108 4.35 3.83 -17.17
CA GLU A 108 4.98 2.85 -16.29
C GLU A 108 6.24 3.45 -15.65
N PRO A 109 6.49 3.18 -14.36
CA PRO A 109 7.71 3.62 -13.73
C PRO A 109 8.94 3.08 -14.46
N LYS A 110 9.80 3.99 -14.92
CA LYS A 110 10.95 3.68 -15.79
C LYS A 110 12.05 2.90 -15.07
N ASP A 111 12.14 3.01 -13.75
CA ASP A 111 13.09 2.26 -12.94
C ASP A 111 12.42 1.69 -11.70
N VAL A 112 12.43 0.36 -11.56
CA VAL A 112 11.94 -0.31 -10.35
C VAL A 112 12.81 0.03 -9.13
N ASN A 113 14.07 0.46 -9.35
CA ASN A 113 14.96 0.95 -8.30
C ASN A 113 14.57 2.33 -7.78
N ASP A 114 13.77 3.12 -8.51
CA ASP A 114 13.23 4.37 -7.96
C ASP A 114 12.31 4.10 -6.75
N PHE A 115 11.73 2.89 -6.68
CA PHE A 115 10.95 2.42 -5.52
C PHE A 115 11.82 1.94 -4.37
N LYS A 116 13.07 1.55 -4.63
CA LYS A 116 14.04 1.08 -3.64
C LYS A 116 14.62 2.23 -2.81
N LYS A 117 13.83 3.29 -2.56
CA LYS A 117 14.22 4.38 -1.66
C LYS A 117 14.55 3.82 -0.27
N LYS A 118 15.48 4.52 0.37
CA LYS A 118 15.99 4.38 1.74
C LYS A 118 15.02 3.72 2.74
N LYS A 119 13.74 4.14 2.77
CA LYS A 119 12.69 3.58 3.65
C LYS A 119 12.47 2.07 3.51
N CYS A 120 12.42 1.54 2.30
CA CYS A 120 12.26 0.10 2.07
C CYS A 120 13.47 -0.67 2.62
N SER A 121 14.69 -0.15 2.39
CA SER A 121 15.92 -0.76 2.90
C SER A 121 16.04 -0.68 4.44
N GLU A 122 15.58 0.42 5.04
CA GLU A 122 15.58 0.62 6.50
C GLU A 122 14.56 -0.29 7.18
N GLU A 123 13.37 -0.43 6.61
CA GLU A 123 12.34 -1.33 7.14
C GLU A 123 12.79 -2.80 7.06
N LEU A 124 13.36 -3.23 5.93
CA LEU A 124 13.89 -4.59 5.78
C LEU A 124 15.02 -4.87 6.78
N LYS A 125 15.88 -3.90 7.08
CA LYS A 125 16.90 -4.03 8.13
C LYS A 125 16.28 -4.21 9.52
N GLY A 126 15.28 -3.38 9.87
CA GLY A 126 14.57 -3.52 11.14
C GLY A 126 13.84 -4.85 11.28
N LEU A 127 13.33 -5.40 10.17
CA LEU A 127 12.74 -6.74 10.15
C LEU A 127 13.78 -7.84 10.35
N ILE A 128 14.97 -7.70 9.76
CA ILE A 128 16.07 -8.64 9.99
C ILE A 128 16.45 -8.63 11.48
N GLU A 129 16.69 -7.47 12.08
CA GLU A 129 17.06 -7.35 13.51
C GLU A 129 15.99 -7.89 14.46
N LYS A 130 14.71 -7.85 14.06
CA LYS A 130 13.60 -8.32 14.89
C LYS A 130 13.42 -9.84 14.84
N TRP A 131 13.78 -10.49 13.73
CA TRP A 131 13.38 -11.87 13.45
C TRP A 131 14.53 -12.84 13.12
N LEU A 132 15.75 -12.34 12.91
CA LEU A 132 16.97 -13.10 12.62
C LEU A 132 18.07 -12.75 13.64
#